data_AF-A0A7C4GA74-F1
#
_entry.id   AF-A0A7C4GA74-F1
#
_cell.length_a   1.000
_cell.length_b   1.000
_cell.length_c   1.000
_cell.angle_alpha   90.00
_cell.angle_beta   90.00
_cell.angle_gamma   90.00
#
_symmetry.space_group_name_H-M   'P 1'
#
loop_
_entity.id
_entity.type
_entity.pdbx_description
1 polymer ?
#
loop_
_entity_poly.entity_id
_entity_poly.type
_entity_poly.pdbx_seq_one_letter_code
_entity_poly.pdbx_strand_id
1 'polypeptide(L)'
;MLSSSKGDFLIKEMIIVDGGSTDRTLDIISKFPITKVIKNIMGRGRGRDVGWRLSSSNFIIFFDSDLFIDPYWFIEMSKAIRKYPEADVWYGRVETPLDVTSTISKMSGIEYTYYQDRIRGKNSINRPGCDTSNTIFRRSILEKVGGFNRRLPFSEDADIGHRIWRSGGKIVLWQEAKVYHYHRETLKGKFKQSFEFGYGTAYLLKIYKDYPKPWAMYFLLPYSIMKYSIIWSKKYGLLGLGAAWLYFLKRFSFLCGYFHARLTNYKLITS
;
A
#
# COMPACT_ATOMS: atom_id res chain seq x y z
N MET A 1 1.63 -24.81 19.01
CA MET A 1 1.04 -23.56 18.48
C MET A 1 1.96 -22.42 18.83
N LEU A 2 2.34 -21.58 17.87
CA LEU A 2 3.10 -20.38 18.16
C LEU A 2 2.13 -19.38 18.76
N SER A 3 2.17 -19.21 20.07
CA SER A 3 1.50 -18.12 20.76
C SER A 3 2.57 -17.17 21.28
N SER A 4 3.01 -16.25 20.42
CA SER A 4 3.87 -15.14 20.86
C SER A 4 3.00 -13.92 21.10
N SER A 5 3.08 -13.34 22.29
CA SER A 5 2.46 -12.04 22.57
C SER A 5 3.35 -10.91 22.05
N LYS A 6 2.73 -9.91 21.41
CA LYS A 6 3.38 -8.65 21.01
C LYS A 6 2.45 -7.51 21.40
N GLY A 7 2.73 -6.88 22.54
CA GLY A 7 1.76 -5.99 23.19
C GLY A 7 0.47 -6.75 23.47
N ASP A 8 -0.67 -6.20 23.05
CA ASP A 8 -1.99 -6.81 23.23
C ASP A 8 -2.35 -7.86 22.15
N PHE A 9 -1.44 -8.11 21.20
CA PHE A 9 -1.67 -9.08 20.13
C PHE A 9 -1.20 -10.48 20.54
N LEU A 10 -2.11 -11.45 20.47
CA LEU A 10 -1.79 -12.87 20.47
C LEU A 10 -1.61 -13.33 19.02
N ILE A 11 -0.36 -13.45 18.57
CA ILE A 11 -0.08 -13.97 17.23
C ILE A 11 -0.27 -15.48 17.26
N LYS A 12 -1.34 -15.97 16.60
CA LYS A 12 -1.68 -17.40 16.52
C LYS A 12 -1.05 -18.10 15.32
N GLU A 13 -0.97 -17.37 14.21
CA GLU A 13 -0.59 -17.91 12.92
C GLU A 13 0.31 -16.92 12.17
N MET A 14 1.36 -17.45 11.53
CA MET A 14 2.18 -16.73 10.56
C MET A 14 2.15 -17.53 9.26
N ILE A 15 1.60 -16.92 8.21
CA ILE A 15 1.40 -17.56 6.90
C ILE A 15 2.23 -16.80 5.87
N ILE A 16 3.16 -17.51 5.23
CA ILE A 16 3.94 -16.97 4.11
C ILE A 16 3.36 -17.52 2.81
N VAL A 17 3.07 -16.63 1.88
CA VAL A 17 2.63 -16.98 0.53
C VAL A 17 3.71 -16.51 -0.43
N ASP A 18 4.54 -17.45 -0.86
CA ASP A 18 5.67 -17.23 -1.74
C ASP A 18 5.23 -17.16 -3.22
N GLY A 19 5.76 -16.16 -3.92
CA GLY A 19 5.45 -15.86 -5.31
C GLY A 19 6.18 -16.72 -6.34
N GLY A 20 6.93 -17.75 -5.91
CA GLY A 20 7.83 -18.53 -6.75
C GLY A 20 9.29 -18.08 -6.64
N SER A 21 9.77 -17.83 -5.42
CA SER A 21 11.16 -17.41 -5.19
C SER A 21 12.13 -18.51 -5.60
N THR A 22 13.18 -18.14 -6.33
CA THR A 22 14.27 -19.03 -6.78
C THR A 22 15.58 -18.80 -6.03
N ASP A 23 15.58 -17.86 -5.08
CA ASP A 23 16.72 -17.52 -4.25
C ASP A 23 16.61 -18.18 -2.87
N ARG A 24 17.41 -17.68 -1.92
CA ARG A 24 17.45 -18.17 -0.54
C ARG A 24 16.24 -17.80 0.31
N THR A 25 15.17 -17.20 -0.25
CA THR A 25 13.99 -16.79 0.52
C THR A 25 13.41 -17.96 1.32
N LEU A 26 13.21 -19.12 0.71
CA LEU A 26 12.63 -20.29 1.38
C LEU A 26 13.54 -20.85 2.51
N ASP A 27 14.85 -20.76 2.35
CA ASP A 27 15.83 -21.17 3.36
C ASP A 27 15.93 -20.20 4.54
N ILE A 28 15.68 -18.91 4.29
CA ILE A 28 15.65 -17.89 5.33
C ILE A 28 14.40 -18.07 6.19
N ILE A 29 13.22 -18.19 5.55
CA ILE A 29 11.95 -18.26 6.27
C ILE A 29 11.83 -19.55 7.10
N SER A 30 12.46 -20.65 6.70
CA SER A 30 12.42 -21.94 7.43
C SER A 30 13.03 -21.86 8.85
N LYS A 31 13.84 -20.83 9.12
CA LYS A 31 14.45 -20.56 10.43
C LYS A 31 13.53 -19.85 11.40
N PHE A 32 12.37 -19.39 10.92
CA PHE A 32 11.41 -18.63 11.72
C PHE A 32 10.21 -19.50 12.12
N PRO A 33 9.52 -19.11 13.20
CA PRO A 33 8.29 -19.75 13.63
C PRO A 33 7.14 -19.48 12.64
N ILE A 34 7.09 -20.24 11.55
CA ILE A 34 6.06 -20.09 10.51
C ILE A 34 5.05 -21.22 10.62
N THR A 35 3.76 -20.86 10.57
CA THR A 35 2.65 -21.82 10.67
C THR A 35 2.40 -22.52 9.34
N LYS A 36 2.39 -21.78 8.23
CA LYS A 36 2.15 -22.31 6.88
C LYS A 36 2.98 -21.56 5.85
N VAL A 37 3.50 -22.31 4.87
CA VAL A 37 4.14 -21.75 3.66
C VAL A 37 3.44 -22.30 2.45
N ILE A 38 2.91 -21.44 1.59
CA ILE A 38 2.36 -21.80 0.27
C ILE A 38 3.28 -21.24 -0.79
N LYS A 39 3.70 -22.06 -1.74
CA LYS A 39 4.68 -21.69 -2.77
C LYS A 39 4.00 -21.45 -4.11
N ASN A 40 4.69 -20.75 -5.01
CA ASN A 40 4.31 -20.55 -6.41
C ASN A 40 2.96 -19.83 -6.61
N ILE A 41 2.59 -18.94 -5.69
CA ILE A 41 1.38 -18.10 -5.83
C ILE A 41 1.76 -16.73 -6.38
N MET A 42 1.84 -16.65 -7.70
CA MET A 42 2.21 -15.42 -8.39
C MET A 42 1.13 -14.32 -8.24
N GLY A 43 1.60 -13.09 -8.03
CA GLY A 43 0.78 -11.88 -7.97
C GLY A 43 0.34 -11.52 -6.54
N ARG A 44 0.56 -10.25 -6.16
CA ARG A 44 0.31 -9.75 -4.79
C ARG A 44 -1.12 -9.96 -4.31
N GLY A 45 -2.11 -9.59 -5.13
CA GLY A 45 -3.53 -9.78 -4.79
C GLY A 45 -3.92 -11.25 -4.60
N ARG A 46 -3.38 -12.14 -5.45
CA ARG A 46 -3.61 -13.59 -5.32
C ARG A 46 -2.95 -14.15 -4.07
N GLY A 47 -1.70 -13.76 -3.80
CA GLY A 47 -0.95 -14.17 -2.62
C GLY A 47 -1.67 -13.78 -1.33
N ARG A 48 -2.10 -12.52 -1.22
CA ARG A 48 -2.88 -12.03 -0.09
C ARG A 48 -4.21 -12.77 0.04
N ASP A 49 -4.93 -13.01 -1.06
CA ASP A 49 -6.21 -13.72 -1.03
C ASP A 49 -6.09 -15.16 -0.51
N VAL A 50 -5.06 -15.88 -0.96
CA VAL A 50 -4.77 -17.24 -0.49
C VAL A 50 -4.40 -17.20 1.00
N GLY A 51 -3.52 -16.27 1.40
CA GLY A 51 -3.03 -16.17 2.76
C GLY A 51 -4.14 -15.97 3.80
N TRP A 52 -5.03 -14.99 3.59
CA TRP A 52 -6.07 -14.71 4.60
C TRP A 52 -7.13 -15.81 4.71
N ARG A 53 -7.42 -16.52 3.61
CA ARG A 53 -8.37 -17.64 3.60
C ARG A 53 -7.84 -18.88 4.31
N LEU A 54 -6.51 -19.04 4.38
CA LEU A 54 -5.87 -20.14 5.10
C LEU A 54 -5.76 -19.91 6.61
N SER A 55 -5.92 -18.67 7.05
CA SER A 55 -5.99 -18.32 8.47
C SER A 55 -7.40 -18.57 8.99
N SER A 56 -7.53 -18.88 10.28
CA SER A 56 -8.81 -18.90 11.01
C SER A 56 -8.97 -17.71 11.95
N SER A 57 -8.03 -16.77 11.96
CA SER A 57 -7.99 -15.66 12.91
C SER A 57 -8.99 -14.56 12.56
N ASN A 58 -9.59 -13.91 13.58
CA ASN A 58 -10.58 -12.83 13.40
C ASN A 58 -9.99 -11.52 12.89
N PHE A 59 -8.69 -11.32 13.11
CA PHE A 59 -7.91 -10.19 12.59
C PHE A 59 -6.81 -10.72 11.70
N ILE A 60 -6.64 -10.11 10.53
CA ILE A 60 -5.64 -10.48 9.53
C ILE A 60 -4.71 -9.30 9.33
N ILE A 61 -3.43 -9.50 9.61
CA ILE A 61 -2.38 -8.50 9.43
C ILE A 61 -1.66 -8.82 8.12
N PHE A 62 -1.52 -7.83 7.25
CA PHE A 62 -0.70 -7.91 6.05
C PHE A 62 0.54 -7.04 6.20
N PHE A 63 1.68 -7.66 5.89
CA PHE A 63 2.96 -6.99 5.69
C PHE A 63 3.54 -7.39 4.34
N ASP A 64 4.12 -6.42 3.64
CA ASP A 64 4.99 -6.70 2.51
C ASP A 64 6.37 -7.18 3.01
N SER A 65 7.04 -8.01 2.21
CA SER A 65 8.31 -8.65 2.58
C SER A 65 9.50 -7.70 2.64
N ASP A 66 9.37 -6.49 2.09
CA ASP A 66 10.39 -5.45 2.02
C ASP A 66 10.18 -4.33 3.06
N LEU A 67 9.46 -4.63 4.14
CA LEU A 67 9.18 -3.71 5.23
C LEU A 67 9.95 -4.04 6.51
N PHE A 68 10.37 -2.98 7.19
CA PHE A 68 10.85 -3.05 8.56
C PHE A 68 9.76 -2.52 9.49
N ILE A 69 9.38 -3.30 10.50
CA ILE A 69 8.29 -2.96 11.42
C ILE A 69 8.88 -2.17 12.59
N ASP A 70 8.28 -1.02 12.93
CA ASP A 70 8.66 -0.27 14.13
C ASP A 70 8.44 -1.12 15.40
N PRO A 71 9.37 -1.14 16.38
CA PRO A 71 9.22 -1.93 17.59
C PRO A 71 7.93 -1.66 18.38
N TYR A 72 7.39 -0.45 18.29
CA TYR A 72 6.15 -0.02 18.95
C TYR A 72 4.90 -0.22 18.09
N TRP A 73 5.03 -0.73 16.86
CA TRP A 73 3.93 -0.88 15.92
C TRP A 73 2.71 -1.61 16.53
N PHE A 74 2.94 -2.72 17.22
CA PHE A 74 1.86 -3.49 17.85
C PHE A 74 1.18 -2.71 18.98
N ILE A 75 1.93 -1.92 19.74
CA ILE A 75 1.38 -1.07 20.80
C ILE A 75 0.49 0.01 20.19
N GLU A 76 0.96 0.67 19.13
CA GLU A 76 0.22 1.73 18.45
C GLU A 76 -1.02 1.20 17.73
N MET A 77 -0.94 0.07 17.04
CA MET A 77 -2.11 -0.55 16.42
C MET A 77 -3.16 -1.00 17.45
N SER A 78 -2.73 -1.46 18.63
CA SER A 78 -3.67 -1.79 19.70
C SER A 78 -4.42 -0.55 20.20
N LYS A 79 -3.72 0.59 20.36
CA LYS A 79 -4.37 1.87 20.67
C LYS A 79 -5.38 2.26 19.59
N ALA A 80 -5.05 2.07 18.31
CA ALA A 80 -5.95 2.35 17.19
C ALA A 80 -7.23 1.51 17.24
N ILE A 81 -7.10 0.20 17.47
CA ILE A 81 -8.24 -0.73 17.58
C ILE A 81 -9.11 -0.37 18.77
N ARG A 82 -8.53 -0.06 19.95
CA ARG A 82 -9.31 0.37 21.11
C ARG A 82 -10.03 1.69 20.90
N LYS A 83 -9.41 2.63 20.19
CA LYS A 83 -9.99 3.95 19.93
C LYS A 83 -11.11 3.90 18.90
N TYR A 84 -11.02 3.00 17.92
CA TYR A 84 -11.99 2.83 16.85
C TYR A 84 -12.43 1.37 16.74
N PRO A 85 -13.07 0.80 17.77
CA PRO A 85 -13.45 -0.61 17.79
C PRO A 85 -14.48 -0.95 16.70
N GLU A 86 -15.25 0.03 16.22
CA GLU A 86 -16.21 -0.10 15.14
C GLU A 86 -15.59 -0.12 13.74
N ALA A 87 -14.28 0.13 13.62
CA ALA A 87 -13.59 0.07 12.33
C ALA A 87 -13.44 -1.37 11.84
N ASP A 88 -13.39 -1.52 10.51
CA ASP A 88 -13.19 -2.80 9.83
C ASP A 88 -11.73 -2.99 9.39
N VAL A 89 -11.03 -1.88 9.16
CA VAL A 89 -9.66 -1.84 8.67
C VAL A 89 -8.88 -0.75 9.38
N TRP A 90 -7.70 -1.08 9.90
CA TRP A 90 -6.73 -0.13 10.43
C TRP A 90 -5.45 -0.25 9.64
N TYR A 91 -4.97 0.85 9.09
CA TYR A 91 -3.69 0.86 8.39
C TYR A 91 -2.78 1.97 8.88
N GLY A 92 -1.49 1.68 8.87
CA GLY A 92 -0.48 2.53 9.48
C GLY A 92 0.21 3.47 8.48
N ARG A 93 1.21 4.18 8.98
CA ARG A 93 2.11 5.03 8.21
C ARG A 93 3.24 4.21 7.61
N VAL A 94 3.63 4.56 6.38
CA VAL A 94 4.85 4.05 5.74
C VAL A 94 5.86 5.19 5.70
N GLU A 95 7.02 5.00 6.34
CA GLU A 95 8.12 5.97 6.35
C GLU A 95 9.29 5.47 5.50
N THR A 96 10.12 6.40 5.04
CA THR A 96 11.38 6.05 4.39
C THR A 96 12.47 6.02 5.46
N PRO A 97 13.29 4.96 5.52
CA PRO A 97 14.45 4.89 6.41
C PRO A 97 15.40 6.09 6.22
N LEU A 98 16.05 6.51 7.31
CA LEU A 98 16.98 7.66 7.30
C LEU A 98 18.33 7.35 6.65
N ASP A 99 18.72 6.07 6.64
CA ASP A 99 19.97 5.54 6.09
C ASP A 99 19.91 5.30 4.57
N VAL A 100 18.77 5.57 3.92
CA VAL A 100 18.66 5.57 2.47
C VAL A 100 19.71 6.52 1.86
N THR A 101 20.54 6.00 0.97
CA THR A 101 21.58 6.78 0.28
C THR A 101 21.09 7.34 -1.06
N SER A 102 20.27 6.57 -1.79
CA SER A 102 19.76 6.94 -3.11
C SER A 102 18.95 8.23 -3.09
N THR A 103 19.36 9.20 -3.91
CA THR A 103 18.67 10.48 -4.11
C THR A 103 17.23 10.31 -4.58
N ILE A 104 16.95 9.38 -5.49
CA ILE A 104 15.59 9.10 -5.99
C ILE A 104 14.70 8.51 -4.89
N SER A 105 15.27 7.65 -4.05
CA SER A 105 14.57 7.06 -2.91
C SER A 105 14.25 8.12 -1.85
N LYS A 106 15.19 9.01 -1.52
CA LYS A 106 14.96 10.19 -0.65
C LYS A 106 13.85 11.10 -1.18
N MET A 107 13.89 11.45 -2.47
CA MET A 107 12.84 12.25 -3.12
C MET A 107 11.47 11.58 -3.02
N SER A 108 11.42 10.26 -3.23
CA SER A 108 10.19 9.47 -3.07
C SER A 108 9.64 9.50 -1.65
N GLY A 109 10.52 9.48 -0.64
CA GLY A 109 10.13 9.56 0.75
C GLY A 109 9.52 10.90 1.15
N ILE A 110 10.06 12.00 0.63
CA ILE A 110 9.49 13.35 0.81
C ILE A 110 8.06 13.39 0.22
N GLU A 111 7.86 12.80 -0.96
CA GLU A 111 6.55 12.70 -1.59
C GLU A 111 5.57 11.82 -0.82
N TYR A 112 6.01 10.64 -0.36
CA TYR A 112 5.17 9.73 0.44
C TYR A 112 4.74 10.39 1.76
N THR A 113 5.65 11.13 2.39
CA THR A 113 5.37 11.93 3.59
C THR A 113 4.33 13.01 3.29
N TYR A 114 4.52 13.77 2.22
CA TYR A 114 3.54 14.78 1.79
C TYR A 114 2.15 14.18 1.54
N TYR A 115 2.08 13.05 0.84
CA TYR A 115 0.83 12.37 0.54
C TYR A 115 0.11 11.92 1.82
N GLN A 116 0.83 11.33 2.77
CA GLN A 116 0.25 10.86 4.03
C GLN A 116 -0.18 12.02 4.95
N ASP A 117 0.61 13.08 5.05
CA ASP A 117 0.33 14.17 5.98
C ASP A 117 -0.73 15.14 5.47
N ARG A 118 -0.70 15.46 4.17
CA ARG A 118 -1.53 16.53 3.61
C ARG A 118 -2.75 16.02 2.86
N ILE A 119 -2.62 14.90 2.13
CA ILE A 119 -3.70 14.37 1.30
C ILE A 119 -4.53 13.37 2.08
N ARG A 120 -3.86 12.51 2.87
CA ARG A 120 -4.56 11.63 3.77
C ARG A 120 -5.06 12.42 5.00
N GLY A 121 -4.23 13.19 5.65
CA GLY A 121 -4.64 13.91 6.86
C GLY A 121 -4.60 12.99 8.09
N LYS A 122 -4.35 13.58 9.25
CA LYS A 122 -4.04 12.84 10.48
C LYS A 122 -5.26 12.09 11.00
N ASN A 123 -5.10 10.79 11.22
CA ASN A 123 -6.07 9.91 11.87
C ASN A 123 -7.51 9.98 11.32
N SER A 124 -7.59 10.02 9.99
CA SER A 124 -8.85 10.07 9.24
C SER A 124 -9.64 8.76 9.31
N ILE A 125 -10.96 8.87 9.20
CA ILE A 125 -11.91 7.75 9.15
C ILE A 125 -12.61 7.73 7.79
N ASN A 126 -13.13 6.56 7.37
CA ASN A 126 -13.93 6.35 6.15
C ASN A 126 -13.22 6.70 4.85
N ARG A 127 -11.97 6.23 4.71
CA ARG A 127 -11.23 6.41 3.46
C ARG A 127 -11.80 5.55 2.34
N PRO A 128 -11.75 6.01 1.08
CA PRO A 128 -12.09 5.20 -0.10
C PRO A 128 -10.96 4.22 -0.51
N GLY A 129 -9.99 3.95 0.36
CA GLY A 129 -8.84 3.11 0.05
C GLY A 129 -7.93 2.85 1.27
N CYS A 130 -7.18 1.76 1.23
CA CYS A 130 -6.17 1.38 2.22
C CYS A 130 -4.86 0.96 1.52
N ASP A 131 -3.73 1.02 2.24
CA ASP A 131 -2.44 0.50 1.77
C ASP A 131 -2.18 -0.84 2.44
N THR A 132 -2.33 -1.93 1.69
CA THR A 132 -2.31 -3.29 2.23
C THR A 132 -0.97 -3.76 2.76
N SER A 133 0.10 -2.97 2.59
CA SER A 133 1.44 -3.30 3.06
C SER A 133 1.62 -3.10 4.58
N ASN A 134 0.74 -2.33 5.23
CA ASN A 134 0.77 -2.07 6.67
C ASN A 134 -0.67 -1.98 7.21
N THR A 135 -1.40 -3.08 7.16
CA THR A 135 -2.85 -3.07 7.46
C THR A 135 -3.31 -4.27 8.28
N ILE A 136 -4.25 -4.02 9.18
CA ILE A 136 -5.07 -5.01 9.88
C ILE A 136 -6.49 -4.95 9.31
N PHE A 137 -7.03 -6.10 8.89
CA PHE A 137 -8.42 -6.28 8.50
C PHE A 137 -9.16 -7.12 9.52
N ARG A 138 -10.43 -6.78 9.80
CA ARG A 138 -11.38 -7.76 10.35
C ARG A 138 -11.63 -8.84 9.29
N ARG A 139 -11.68 -10.10 9.72
CA ARG A 139 -12.07 -11.22 8.85
C ARG A 139 -13.43 -11.00 8.23
N SER A 140 -14.41 -10.56 9.03
CA SER A 140 -15.78 -10.33 8.59
C SER A 140 -15.88 -9.37 7.41
N ILE A 141 -15.04 -8.32 7.36
CA ILE A 141 -15.06 -7.39 6.22
C ILE A 141 -14.47 -8.03 4.96
N LEU A 142 -13.39 -8.83 5.08
CA LEU A 142 -12.82 -9.57 3.95
C LEU A 142 -13.83 -10.57 3.38
N GLU A 143 -14.55 -11.28 4.25
CA GLU A 143 -15.62 -12.21 3.85
C GLU A 143 -16.77 -11.48 3.17
N LYS A 144 -17.24 -10.36 3.75
CA LYS A 144 -18.32 -9.53 3.20
C LYS A 144 -18.03 -9.04 1.78
N VAL A 145 -16.80 -8.60 1.50
CA VAL A 145 -16.43 -8.09 0.17
C VAL A 145 -15.90 -9.18 -0.78
N GLY A 146 -15.77 -10.42 -0.30
CA GLY A 146 -15.29 -11.54 -1.09
C GLY A 146 -13.77 -11.65 -1.25
N GLY A 147 -12.98 -10.96 -0.42
CA GLY A 147 -11.50 -11.01 -0.43
C GLY A 147 -10.84 -10.12 -1.49
N PHE A 148 -9.65 -10.49 -1.96
CA PHE A 148 -8.90 -9.74 -2.97
C PHE A 148 -9.21 -10.26 -4.39
N ASN A 149 -9.25 -9.36 -5.37
CA ASN A 149 -9.44 -9.72 -6.76
C ASN A 149 -8.17 -10.35 -7.35
N ARG A 150 -8.17 -11.68 -7.50
CA ARG A 150 -7.04 -12.49 -7.99
C ARG A 150 -6.67 -12.27 -9.45
N ARG A 151 -7.49 -11.54 -10.22
CA ARG A 151 -7.27 -11.26 -11.65
C ARG A 151 -6.50 -9.97 -11.89
N LEU A 152 -6.34 -9.13 -10.86
CA LEU A 152 -5.60 -7.88 -10.96
C LEU A 152 -4.09 -8.13 -10.85
N PRO A 153 -3.27 -7.71 -11.83
CA PRO A 153 -1.81 -7.75 -11.69
C PRO A 153 -1.28 -6.69 -10.72
N PHE A 154 -2.00 -5.59 -10.57
CA PHE A 154 -1.70 -4.45 -9.70
C PHE A 154 -3.00 -3.74 -9.32
N SER A 155 -2.93 -2.84 -8.33
CA SER A 155 -4.08 -2.10 -7.79
C SER A 155 -5.09 -2.98 -7.02
N GLU A 156 -4.64 -4.13 -6.52
CA GLU A 156 -5.43 -5.00 -5.65
C GLU A 156 -5.84 -4.33 -4.34
N ASP A 157 -5.00 -3.42 -3.85
CA ASP A 157 -5.17 -2.60 -2.66
C ASP A 157 -6.25 -1.52 -2.86
N ALA A 158 -6.18 -0.83 -4.00
CA ALA A 158 -7.18 0.14 -4.43
C ALA A 158 -8.55 -0.52 -4.68
N ASP A 159 -8.57 -1.70 -5.28
CA ASP A 159 -9.78 -2.49 -5.54
C ASP A 159 -10.49 -2.89 -4.24
N ILE A 160 -9.77 -3.54 -3.32
CA ILE A 160 -10.37 -4.01 -2.06
C ILE A 160 -10.79 -2.84 -1.18
N GLY A 161 -9.99 -1.78 -1.10
CA GLY A 161 -10.33 -0.58 -0.35
C GLY A 161 -11.63 0.07 -0.85
N HIS A 162 -11.81 0.17 -2.17
CA HIS A 162 -13.03 0.69 -2.78
C HIS A 162 -14.25 -0.19 -2.46
N ARG A 163 -14.14 -1.52 -2.61
CA ARG A 163 -15.23 -2.45 -2.30
C ARG A 163 -15.63 -2.41 -0.82
N ILE A 164 -14.66 -2.28 0.08
CA ILE A 164 -14.91 -2.12 1.52
C ILE A 164 -15.69 -0.83 1.77
N TRP A 165 -15.20 0.29 1.25
CA TRP A 165 -15.87 1.58 1.37
C TRP A 165 -17.31 1.54 0.83
N ARG A 166 -17.53 0.97 -0.36
CA ARG A 166 -18.87 0.79 -0.95
C ARG A 166 -19.80 -0.09 -0.12
N SER A 167 -19.26 -1.03 0.65
CA SER A 167 -20.05 -1.88 1.55
C SER A 167 -20.44 -1.20 2.86
N GLY A 168 -20.08 0.08 3.04
CA GLY A 168 -20.24 0.84 4.29
C GLY A 168 -19.16 0.53 5.32
N GLY A 169 -18.09 -0.15 4.92
CA GLY A 169 -16.99 -0.52 5.82
C GLY A 169 -16.16 0.69 6.24
N LYS A 170 -15.68 0.66 7.47
CA LYS A 170 -14.95 1.77 8.09
C LYS A 170 -13.44 1.53 8.03
N ILE A 171 -12.74 2.38 7.27
CA ILE A 171 -11.28 2.34 7.13
C ILE A 171 -10.64 3.49 7.91
N VAL A 172 -9.75 3.14 8.84
CA VAL A 172 -9.03 4.08 9.71
C VAL A 172 -7.56 4.11 9.33
N LEU A 173 -7.02 5.32 9.16
CA LEU A 173 -5.57 5.56 9.14
C LEU A 173 -5.11 5.84 10.57
N TRP A 174 -4.07 5.16 11.05
CA TRP A 174 -3.42 5.45 12.32
C TRP A 174 -1.95 5.78 12.09
N GLN A 175 -1.61 7.07 12.09
CA GLN A 175 -0.29 7.51 11.63
C GLN A 175 0.85 7.16 12.60
N GLU A 176 0.51 6.87 13.85
CA GLU A 176 1.48 6.52 14.90
C GLU A 176 2.02 5.08 14.73
N ALA A 177 1.30 4.19 14.05
CA ALA A 177 1.78 2.84 13.74
C ALA A 177 2.62 2.84 12.45
N LYS A 178 3.95 2.73 12.59
CA LYS A 178 4.90 2.96 11.49
C LYS A 178 5.55 1.68 10.98
N VAL A 179 5.74 1.62 9.68
CA VAL A 179 6.69 0.69 9.04
C VAL A 179 7.64 1.49 8.15
N TYR A 180 8.81 0.94 7.88
CA TYR A 180 9.81 1.56 7.03
C TYR A 180 9.94 0.80 5.70
N HIS A 181 9.87 1.53 4.59
CA HIS A 181 9.94 0.98 3.24
C HIS A 181 11.10 1.59 2.44
N TYR A 182 11.90 0.71 1.85
CA TYR A 182 12.96 1.13 0.91
C TYR A 182 12.36 1.35 -0.47
N HIS A 183 12.27 2.61 -0.87
CA HIS A 183 11.74 2.98 -2.16
C HIS A 183 12.68 2.62 -3.30
N ARG A 184 12.12 2.36 -4.49
CA ARG A 184 12.90 2.14 -5.71
C ARG A 184 13.90 3.27 -5.95
N GLU A 185 15.11 2.90 -6.32
CA GLU A 185 16.25 3.80 -6.44
C GLU A 185 16.44 4.38 -7.85
N THR A 186 15.69 3.87 -8.83
CA THR A 186 15.83 4.28 -10.24
C THR A 186 14.61 5.03 -10.74
N LEU A 187 14.83 6.04 -11.59
CA LEU A 187 13.76 6.76 -12.29
C LEU A 187 12.91 5.82 -13.14
N LYS A 188 13.55 4.87 -13.85
CA LYS A 188 12.84 3.84 -14.63
C LYS A 188 11.91 3.01 -13.76
N GLY A 189 12.35 2.59 -12.57
CA GLY A 189 11.53 1.84 -11.62
C GLY A 189 10.34 2.65 -11.10
N LYS A 190 10.54 3.95 -10.83
CA LYS A 190 9.48 4.86 -10.35
C LYS A 190 8.48 5.21 -11.44
N PHE A 191 8.94 5.38 -12.67
CA PHE A 191 8.09 5.53 -13.84
C PHE A 191 7.25 4.27 -14.04
N LYS A 192 7.85 3.08 -14.11
CA LYS A 192 7.11 1.81 -14.25
C LYS A 192 6.04 1.65 -13.17
N GLN A 193 6.38 1.89 -11.90
CA GLN A 193 5.42 1.83 -10.80
C GLN A 193 4.24 2.80 -10.97
N SER A 194 4.50 4.04 -11.36
CA SER A 194 3.45 5.05 -11.52
C SER A 194 2.58 4.79 -12.75
N PHE A 195 3.19 4.26 -13.82
CA PHE A 195 2.49 3.77 -15.00
C PHE A 195 1.53 2.63 -14.64
N GLU A 196 1.97 1.63 -13.85
CA GLU A 196 1.11 0.54 -13.37
C GLU A 196 -0.08 1.06 -12.56
N PHE A 197 0.12 2.05 -11.68
CA PHE A 197 -0.98 2.70 -10.96
C PHE A 197 -1.98 3.40 -11.88
N GLY A 198 -1.49 4.08 -12.92
CA GLY A 198 -2.32 4.71 -13.94
C GLY A 198 -3.17 3.71 -14.70
N TYR A 199 -2.53 2.62 -15.15
CA TYR A 199 -3.19 1.51 -15.82
C TYR A 199 -4.28 0.90 -14.92
N GLY A 200 -3.93 0.59 -13.67
CA GLY A 200 -4.85 -0.03 -12.71
C GLY A 200 -6.05 0.86 -12.43
N THR A 201 -5.84 2.17 -12.30
CA THR A 201 -6.93 3.13 -12.12
C THR A 201 -7.86 3.17 -13.34
N ALA A 202 -7.33 3.11 -14.56
CA ALA A 202 -8.17 3.03 -15.77
C ALA A 202 -9.04 1.77 -15.76
N TYR A 203 -8.49 0.64 -15.33
CA TYR A 203 -9.21 -0.62 -15.19
C TYR A 203 -10.30 -0.54 -14.11
N LEU A 204 -9.99 0.02 -12.93
CA LEU A 204 -10.97 0.21 -11.86
C LEU A 204 -12.13 1.11 -12.31
N LEU A 205 -11.86 2.20 -13.03
CA LEU A 205 -12.90 3.07 -13.60
C LEU A 205 -13.73 2.40 -14.70
N LYS A 206 -13.22 1.34 -15.34
CA LYS A 206 -14.00 0.51 -16.28
C LYS A 206 -15.03 -0.34 -15.54
N ILE A 207 -14.63 -0.95 -14.42
CA ILE A 207 -15.48 -1.86 -13.65
C ILE A 207 -16.42 -1.11 -12.70
N TYR A 208 -15.95 0.00 -12.14
CA TYR A 208 -16.63 0.77 -11.10
C TYR A 208 -16.84 2.21 -11.56
N LYS A 209 -18.07 2.52 -12.01
CA LYS A 209 -18.44 3.88 -12.45
C LYS A 209 -18.31 4.92 -11.33
N ASP A 210 -18.42 4.49 -10.09
CA ASP A 210 -18.34 5.28 -8.87
C ASP A 210 -16.92 5.37 -8.28
N TYR A 211 -15.93 4.76 -8.91
CA TYR A 211 -14.55 4.88 -8.47
C TYR A 211 -14.06 6.34 -8.58
N PRO A 212 -13.30 6.87 -7.59
CA PRO A 212 -12.82 8.23 -7.63
C PRO A 212 -12.03 8.56 -8.90
N LYS A 213 -12.49 9.58 -9.64
CA LYS A 213 -11.83 10.02 -10.87
C LYS A 213 -10.61 10.88 -10.52
N PRO A 214 -9.46 10.69 -11.19
CA PRO A 214 -8.26 11.47 -10.90
C PRO A 214 -8.30 12.89 -11.50
N TRP A 215 -9.37 13.33 -12.16
CA TRP A 215 -9.32 14.58 -12.94
C TRP A 215 -9.12 15.84 -12.09
N ALA A 216 -9.67 15.88 -10.88
CA ALA A 216 -9.47 17.01 -9.98
C ALA A 216 -7.98 17.19 -9.61
N MET A 217 -7.23 16.10 -9.39
CA MET A 217 -5.79 16.20 -9.11
C MET A 217 -4.97 16.66 -10.34
N TYR A 218 -5.45 16.42 -11.56
CA TYR A 218 -4.81 16.91 -12.78
C TYR A 218 -5.14 18.37 -13.09
N PHE A 219 -6.38 18.78 -12.84
CA PHE A 219 -6.78 20.19 -12.94
C PHE A 219 -5.97 21.07 -11.98
N LEU A 220 -5.75 20.58 -10.75
CA LEU A 220 -4.94 21.27 -9.74
C LEU A 220 -3.43 20.99 -9.84
N LEU A 221 -2.97 20.26 -10.87
CA LEU A 221 -1.59 19.77 -10.92
C LEU A 221 -0.56 20.92 -10.93
N PRO A 222 -0.67 21.97 -11.78
CA PRO A 222 0.29 23.07 -11.78
C PRO A 222 0.41 23.76 -10.42
N TYR A 223 -0.74 24.04 -9.79
CA TYR A 223 -0.78 24.61 -8.44
C TYR A 223 -0.14 23.68 -7.40
N SER A 224 -0.44 22.38 -7.48
CA SER A 224 0.13 21.40 -6.54
C SER A 224 1.64 21.27 -6.67
N ILE A 225 2.18 21.29 -7.90
CA ILE A 225 3.63 21.26 -8.15
C ILE A 225 4.28 22.53 -7.62
N MET A 226 3.74 23.70 -7.95
CA MET A 226 4.27 24.98 -7.45
C MET A 226 4.31 25.00 -5.92
N LYS A 227 3.20 24.65 -5.27
CA LYS A 227 3.11 24.60 -3.80
C LYS A 227 4.10 23.58 -3.21
N TYR A 228 4.18 22.39 -3.81
CA TYR A 228 5.10 21.35 -3.39
C TYR A 228 6.57 21.80 -3.52
N SER A 229 6.93 22.43 -4.64
CA SER A 229 8.26 23.02 -4.88
C SER A 229 8.61 24.04 -3.81
N ILE A 230 7.72 24.99 -3.49
CA ILE A 230 7.99 26.05 -2.50
C ILE A 230 8.18 25.48 -1.10
N ILE A 231 7.32 24.53 -0.69
CA ILE A 231 7.36 23.97 0.66
C ILE A 231 8.65 23.17 0.86
N TRP A 232 8.99 22.29 -0.08
CA TRP A 232 10.08 21.36 0.11
C TRP A 232 11.44 21.93 -0.29
N SER A 233 11.50 22.92 -1.19
CA SER A 233 12.77 23.64 -1.45
C SER A 233 13.23 24.42 -0.22
N LYS A 234 12.31 25.01 0.54
CA LYS A 234 12.64 25.69 1.81
C LYS A 234 13.22 24.73 2.86
N LYS A 235 12.74 23.48 2.89
CA LYS A 235 13.16 22.49 3.89
C LYS A 235 14.39 21.68 3.47
N TYR A 236 14.51 21.36 2.18
CA TYR A 236 15.50 20.41 1.66
C TYR A 236 16.33 20.95 0.49
N GLY A 237 16.23 22.24 0.15
CA GLY A 237 16.99 22.86 -0.94
C GLY A 237 16.72 22.22 -2.30
N LEU A 238 17.80 21.94 -3.04
CA LEU A 238 17.76 21.30 -4.35
C LEU A 238 17.09 19.92 -4.33
N LEU A 239 17.22 19.17 -3.23
CA LEU A 239 16.55 17.88 -3.07
C LEU A 239 15.03 18.03 -3.06
N GLY A 240 14.52 19.11 -2.44
CA GLY A 240 13.10 19.43 -2.43
C GLY A 240 12.56 19.81 -3.81
N LEU A 241 13.34 20.56 -4.61
CA LEU A 241 13.00 20.85 -6.01
C LEU A 241 13.00 19.59 -6.86
N GLY A 242 14.00 18.71 -6.70
CA GLY A 242 14.04 17.44 -7.40
C GLY A 242 12.89 16.50 -7.00
N ALA A 243 12.45 16.53 -5.74
CA ALA A 243 11.24 15.81 -5.31
C ALA A 243 9.97 16.36 -6.01
N ALA A 244 9.88 17.67 -6.23
CA ALA A 244 8.77 18.27 -6.98
C ALA A 244 8.77 17.87 -8.46
N TRP A 245 9.95 17.81 -9.08
CA TRP A 245 10.11 17.29 -10.43
C TRP A 245 9.74 15.80 -10.52
N LEU A 246 10.19 14.98 -9.56
CA LEU A 246 9.82 13.57 -9.47
C LEU A 246 8.30 13.41 -9.29
N TYR A 247 7.68 14.25 -8.47
CA TYR A 247 6.23 14.29 -8.31
C TYR A 247 5.53 14.53 -9.65
N PHE A 248 5.96 15.53 -10.45
CA PHE A 248 5.45 15.74 -11.81
C PHE A 248 5.65 14.50 -12.70
N LEU A 249 6.86 13.94 -12.74
CA LEU A 249 7.19 12.78 -13.58
C LEU A 249 6.28 11.59 -13.28
N LYS A 250 5.98 11.34 -12.00
CA LYS A 250 5.05 10.27 -11.60
C LYS A 250 3.62 10.54 -12.06
N ARG A 251 3.14 11.78 -11.99
CA ARG A 251 1.80 12.17 -12.47
C ARG A 251 1.68 12.04 -13.98
N PHE A 252 2.73 12.41 -14.70
CA PHE A 252 2.82 12.19 -16.15
C PHE A 252 2.83 10.70 -16.49
N SER A 253 3.68 9.92 -15.83
CA SER A 253 3.78 8.47 -16.00
C SER A 253 2.45 7.74 -15.73
N PHE A 254 1.73 8.17 -14.69
CA PHE A 254 0.38 7.70 -14.41
C PHE A 254 -0.58 7.97 -15.59
N LEU A 255 -0.57 9.17 -16.19
CA LEU A 255 -1.41 9.46 -17.36
C LEU A 255 -1.04 8.54 -18.53
N CYS A 256 0.25 8.31 -18.78
CA CYS A 256 0.69 7.38 -19.81
C CYS A 256 0.10 5.99 -19.60
N GLY A 257 0.20 5.45 -18.38
CA GLY A 257 -0.40 4.15 -18.03
C GLY A 257 -1.92 4.13 -18.19
N TYR A 258 -2.58 5.20 -17.76
CA TYR A 258 -4.03 5.35 -17.86
C TYR A 258 -4.54 5.32 -19.31
N PHE A 259 -3.93 6.11 -20.19
CA PHE A 259 -4.31 6.15 -21.60
C PHE A 259 -3.88 4.88 -22.32
N HIS A 260 -2.72 4.32 -22.01
CA HIS A 260 -2.25 3.06 -22.59
C HIS A 260 -3.23 1.91 -22.31
N ALA A 261 -3.75 1.80 -21.08
CA ALA A 261 -4.76 0.80 -20.73
C ALA A 261 -6.01 0.92 -21.61
N ARG A 262 -6.45 2.14 -21.93
CA ARG A 262 -7.63 2.37 -22.77
C ARG A 262 -7.36 2.06 -24.25
N LEU A 263 -6.21 2.49 -24.75
CA LEU A 263 -5.80 2.27 -26.15
C LEU A 263 -5.58 0.78 -26.44
N THR A 264 -5.12 0.01 -25.46
CA THR A 264 -4.92 -1.45 -25.58
C THR A 264 -6.15 -2.28 -25.21
N ASN A 265 -7.30 -1.63 -25.02
CA ASN A 265 -8.54 -2.25 -24.53
C ASN A 265 -8.31 -3.15 -23.29
N TYR A 266 -7.51 -2.64 -22.36
CA TYR A 266 -7.26 -3.24 -21.04
C TYR A 266 -6.62 -4.63 -21.10
N LYS A 267 -5.93 -4.96 -22.21
CA LYS A 267 -5.11 -6.16 -22.31
C LYS A 267 -3.96 -6.05 -21.30
N LEU A 268 -3.96 -6.93 -20.31
CA LEU A 268 -2.95 -6.94 -19.25
C LEU A 268 -1.57 -6.98 -19.90
N ILE A 269 -0.69 -6.09 -19.43
CA ILE A 269 0.72 -6.14 -19.79
C ILE A 269 1.25 -7.39 -19.10
N THR A 270 1.45 -8.46 -19.87
CA THR A 270 2.18 -9.63 -19.40
C THR A 270 3.60 -9.15 -19.08
N SER A 271 3.93 -9.17 -17.78
CA SER A 271 5.26 -8.87 -17.27
C SER A 271 6.27 -9.93 -17.68
#